data_AF-A0AAN6GTE4-F1
#
_entry.id   AF-A0AAN6GTE4-F1
#
_cell.length_a   1.000
_cell.length_b   1.000
_cell.length_c   1.000
_cell.angle_alpha   90.00
_cell.angle_beta   90.00
_cell.angle_gamma   90.00
#
_symmetry.space_group_name_H-M   'P 1'
#
loop_
_entity.id
_entity.type
_entity.pdbx_description
1 polymer ?
#
loop_
_entity_poly.entity_id
_entity_poly.type
_entity_poly.pdbx_seq_one_letter_code
_entity_poly.pdbx_strand_id
1 'polypeptide(L)'
;MALPFLVRILDIPLSKLDAYRYLFDRHPELDKHVRFVRIIDDKAANGFVHRLHSQPRAETDSPTETANASNEGSSTDSKDRWLQLKDMIKDRWPHARYDLTAGVSSVDGVAALSEQEEITKNIVSVRWIADHPKRPRGGTFDHQLVQDQRAVDESRWLTAAKVTHIIILTQTVSDVKLVALRVSEHQPENIDEQVRIGAFWTAFGEFPQTHIRNLSVSRSIWLDLDVDERVIFEHGLTSLTWLTIDCEISPGNGEDALMGDVDIDAWLSNHPSLVRLDIGTWRDMPLLSREHELPDLRSINFKGWEPGQVGSFLLRHRYKLTELELPKFVSGGGLLAAVTPGLVLPNLRILRARPRTAAALVEGRNAPCLSCIEFSPVQTQSELMLDEWILPHSEATRHITCLDIELDQEEVLDAVNELHGVFNAERFPSLVELSLCSTGTLEDDDHCATGNQHLRLTLERLRLLPSLRALRIEAMHLQPFPVQGPQVLDRAEAPPNLEYLTWHAPTFNCTQYFRAVRVPHERTLRRPRDVLKMQRLPASFRAHISEDGEWVQPGRLRQTNILFDHTVSPPILPPQA
;
A
#
# COMPACT_ATOMS: atom_id res chain seq x y z
N MET A 1 -4.97 24.71 21.38
CA MET A 1 -3.56 24.58 20.93
C MET A 1 -3.30 23.35 20.05
N ALA A 2 -4.05 22.25 20.12
CA ALA A 2 -3.80 21.07 19.27
C ALA A 2 -4.24 21.24 17.80
N LEU A 3 -5.31 22.00 17.54
CA LEU A 3 -5.92 22.09 16.20
C LEU A 3 -4.97 22.58 15.09
N PRO A 4 -4.13 23.61 15.29
CA PRO A 4 -3.09 24.00 14.32
C PRO A 4 -2.13 22.88 13.90
N PHE A 5 -1.77 21.98 14.83
CA PHE A 5 -0.90 20.85 14.52
C PHE A 5 -1.64 19.77 13.72
N LEU A 6 -2.92 19.56 14.00
CA LEU A 6 -3.74 18.56 13.31
C LEU A 6 -4.04 18.92 11.85
N VAL A 7 -4.13 20.21 11.52
CA VAL A 7 -4.40 20.69 10.15
C VAL A 7 -3.16 20.94 9.32
N ARG A 8 -1.95 20.76 9.89
CA ARG A 8 -0.69 20.93 9.16
C ARG A 8 -0.58 19.97 7.97
N ILE A 9 -1.18 18.80 8.13
CA ILE A 9 -1.24 17.72 7.14
C ILE A 9 -2.72 17.47 6.85
N LEU A 10 -3.15 17.75 5.63
CA LEU A 10 -4.51 17.47 5.17
C LEU A 10 -4.52 16.30 4.20
N ASP A 11 -5.47 15.40 4.41
CA ASP A 11 -5.73 14.25 3.56
C ASP A 11 -7.20 14.33 3.11
N ILE A 12 -7.42 14.79 1.88
CA ILE A 12 -8.72 15.22 1.36
C ILE A 12 -9.19 14.22 0.30
N PRO A 13 -10.09 13.27 0.65
CA PRO A 13 -10.90 12.58 -0.34
C PRO A 13 -11.78 13.60 -1.06
N LEU A 14 -11.80 13.58 -2.39
CA LEU A 14 -12.65 14.47 -3.19
C LEU A 14 -14.13 14.33 -2.81
N SER A 15 -14.57 13.12 -2.45
CA SER A 15 -15.93 12.89 -1.95
C SER A 15 -16.29 13.74 -0.71
N LYS A 16 -15.29 14.19 0.06
CA LYS A 16 -15.44 14.93 1.33
C LYS A 16 -15.05 16.40 1.25
N LEU A 17 -14.84 16.94 0.04
CA LEU A 17 -14.39 18.31 -0.16
C LEU A 17 -15.24 19.35 0.61
N ASP A 18 -16.56 19.23 0.57
CA ASP A 18 -17.48 20.15 1.26
C ASP A 18 -17.29 20.19 2.77
N ALA A 19 -16.95 19.06 3.40
CA ALA A 19 -16.69 19.00 4.84
C ALA A 19 -15.43 19.79 5.21
N TYR A 20 -14.39 19.73 4.37
CA TYR A 20 -13.18 20.54 4.54
C TYR A 20 -13.46 22.02 4.29
N ARG A 21 -14.19 22.36 3.23
CA ARG A 21 -14.61 23.75 2.98
C ARG A 21 -15.34 24.32 4.19
N TYR A 22 -16.34 23.61 4.71
CA TYR A 22 -17.09 24.01 5.89
C TYR A 22 -16.18 24.21 7.13
N LEU A 23 -15.22 23.31 7.35
CA LEU A 23 -14.27 23.41 8.46
C LEU A 23 -13.44 24.71 8.39
N PHE A 24 -12.88 25.02 7.22
CA PHE A 24 -12.01 26.18 7.03
C PHE A 24 -12.78 27.50 6.83
N ASP A 25 -14.05 27.46 6.41
CA ASP A 25 -14.96 28.60 6.48
C ASP A 25 -15.25 28.99 7.94
N ARG A 26 -15.40 28.00 8.83
CA ARG A 26 -15.64 28.22 10.26
C ARG A 26 -14.39 28.60 11.04
N HIS A 27 -13.23 28.21 10.54
CA HIS A 27 -11.93 28.39 11.20
C HIS A 27 -10.85 28.89 10.22
N PRO A 28 -11.01 30.10 9.65
CA PRO A 28 -10.06 30.63 8.65
C PRO A 28 -8.65 30.82 9.19
N GLU A 29 -8.48 30.95 10.51
CA GLU A 29 -7.17 31.02 11.16
C GLU A 29 -6.32 29.75 10.97
N LEU A 30 -6.94 28.64 10.57
CA LEU A 30 -6.27 27.36 10.33
C LEU A 30 -5.50 27.33 9.00
N ASP A 31 -5.87 28.17 8.02
CA ASP A 31 -5.27 28.15 6.67
C ASP A 31 -3.75 28.34 6.70
N LYS A 32 -3.25 29.25 7.54
CA LYS A 32 -1.81 29.54 7.69
C LYS A 32 -0.98 28.37 8.24
N HIS A 33 -1.65 27.37 8.83
CA HIS A 33 -1.01 26.22 9.44
C HIS A 33 -0.88 25.03 8.48
N VAL A 34 -1.64 25.01 7.38
CA VAL A 34 -1.57 23.96 6.37
C VAL A 34 -0.21 24.01 5.67
N ARG A 35 0.47 22.85 5.57
CA ARG A 35 1.79 22.72 4.94
C ARG A 35 1.81 21.65 3.86
N PHE A 36 1.09 20.57 4.08
CA PHE A 36 1.01 19.45 3.15
C PHE A 36 -0.45 19.10 2.91
N VAL A 37 -0.83 18.98 1.64
CA VAL A 37 -2.19 18.63 1.23
C VAL A 37 -2.10 17.45 0.28
N ARG A 38 -2.68 16.33 0.67
CA ARG A 38 -2.96 15.23 -0.24
C ARG A 38 -4.40 15.31 -0.69
N ILE A 39 -4.60 15.20 -2.00
CA ILE A 39 -5.93 15.14 -2.62
C ILE A 39 -6.07 13.78 -3.26
N ILE A 40 -7.15 13.07 -2.93
CA ILE A 40 -7.42 11.73 -3.44
C ILE A 40 -8.76 11.76 -4.17
N ASP A 41 -8.74 11.50 -5.47
CA ASP A 41 -9.93 11.01 -6.17
C ASP A 41 -10.27 9.63 -5.64
N ASP A 42 -11.05 9.59 -4.56
CA ASP A 42 -11.35 8.37 -3.83
C ASP A 42 -12.30 7.46 -4.61
N LYS A 43 -13.05 7.98 -5.59
CA LYS A 43 -13.82 7.15 -6.52
C LYS A 43 -12.90 6.37 -7.45
N ALA A 44 -11.92 7.05 -8.06
CA ALA A 44 -10.90 6.39 -8.88
C ALA A 44 -10.06 5.41 -8.03
N ALA A 45 -9.62 5.87 -6.86
CA ALA A 45 -8.81 5.06 -5.96
C ALA A 45 -9.55 3.86 -5.37
N ASN A 46 -10.89 3.86 -5.28
CA ASN A 46 -11.65 2.70 -4.81
C ASN A 46 -11.36 1.44 -5.67
N GLY A 47 -11.11 1.55 -6.98
CA GLY A 47 -10.65 0.39 -7.77
C GLY A 47 -9.28 -0.19 -7.34
N PHE A 48 -8.47 0.62 -6.66
CA PHE A 48 -7.02 0.45 -6.46
C PHE A 48 -6.60 0.30 -5.00
N VAL A 49 -7.55 0.33 -4.05
CA VAL A 49 -7.23 0.27 -2.61
C VAL A 49 -7.61 -1.06 -1.95
N HIS A 50 -8.45 -1.91 -2.55
CA HIS A 50 -8.89 -3.15 -1.89
C HIS A 50 -7.99 -4.36 -2.16
N ARG A 51 -7.71 -5.19 -1.14
CA ARG A 51 -7.30 -6.59 -1.39
C ARG A 51 -8.44 -7.31 -2.12
N LEU A 52 -8.15 -8.42 -2.80
CA LEU A 52 -9.17 -9.21 -3.52
C LEU A 52 -10.42 -9.47 -2.65
N HIS A 53 -10.23 -9.78 -1.37
CA HIS A 53 -11.33 -10.00 -0.41
C HIS A 53 -11.95 -8.72 0.17
N SER A 54 -11.26 -7.57 0.14
CA SER A 54 -11.78 -6.31 0.71
C SER A 54 -12.56 -5.46 -0.29
N GLN A 55 -12.87 -5.99 -1.48
CA GLN A 55 -13.73 -5.27 -2.42
C GLN A 55 -15.10 -5.09 -1.74
N PRO A 56 -15.61 -3.85 -1.64
CA PRO A 56 -16.93 -3.63 -1.09
C PRO A 56 -17.89 -4.49 -1.91
N ARG A 57 -18.71 -5.30 -1.23
CA ARG A 57 -19.82 -5.96 -1.90
C ARG A 57 -20.53 -4.85 -2.68
N ALA A 58 -20.63 -5.01 -4.00
CA ALA A 58 -21.50 -4.15 -4.79
C ALA A 58 -22.83 -4.11 -4.03
N GLU A 59 -23.42 -2.92 -3.88
CA GLU A 59 -24.74 -2.77 -3.29
C GLU A 59 -25.74 -3.56 -4.14
N THR A 60 -25.78 -4.88 -3.97
CA THR A 60 -26.76 -5.76 -4.51
C THR A 60 -27.89 -5.77 -3.48
N ASP A 61 -29.07 -5.42 -3.99
CA ASP A 61 -30.37 -5.71 -3.39
C ASP A 61 -30.96 -4.66 -2.43
N SER A 62 -30.96 -3.40 -2.85
CA SER A 62 -32.21 -2.62 -2.69
C SER A 62 -32.91 -2.55 -4.06
N PRO A 63 -33.96 -3.37 -4.28
CA PRO A 63 -34.78 -3.24 -5.48
C PRO A 63 -35.70 -2.05 -5.28
N THR A 64 -35.20 -0.83 -5.50
CA THR A 64 -36.06 0.33 -5.69
C THR A 64 -35.31 1.43 -6.43
N GLU A 65 -35.93 1.84 -7.55
CA GLU A 65 -35.70 3.09 -8.28
C GLU A 65 -34.61 3.11 -9.37
N THR A 66 -35.02 2.59 -10.52
CA THR A 66 -34.70 3.08 -11.88
C THR A 66 -33.24 3.00 -12.35
N ALA A 67 -32.93 1.87 -12.99
CA ALA A 67 -31.77 1.63 -13.84
C ALA A 67 -31.78 2.42 -15.18
N ASN A 68 -32.15 3.71 -15.16
CA ASN A 68 -32.10 4.61 -16.31
C ASN A 68 -31.22 5.86 -16.08
N ALA A 69 -30.47 5.92 -14.97
CA ALA A 69 -29.42 6.92 -14.82
C ALA A 69 -28.15 6.44 -15.54
N SER A 70 -27.87 7.05 -16.68
CA SER A 70 -26.61 6.99 -17.40
C SER A 70 -25.41 7.12 -16.45
N ASN A 71 -24.49 6.15 -16.50
CA ASN A 71 -23.23 6.10 -15.75
C ASN A 71 -22.29 7.31 -16.00
N GLU A 72 -22.63 8.21 -16.92
CA GLU A 72 -21.96 9.50 -17.19
C GLU A 72 -22.03 10.49 -16.00
N GLY A 73 -22.90 10.26 -15.03
CA GLY A 73 -22.97 11.11 -13.82
C GLY A 73 -21.76 11.00 -12.89
N SER A 74 -20.95 9.94 -13.01
CA SER A 74 -19.84 9.68 -12.07
C SER A 74 -18.57 10.48 -12.37
N SER A 75 -18.18 10.61 -13.64
CA SER A 75 -16.97 11.34 -14.08
C SER A 75 -17.15 12.86 -14.04
N THR A 76 -18.36 13.34 -14.37
CA THR A 76 -18.72 14.76 -14.32
C THR A 76 -18.62 15.29 -12.89
N ASP A 77 -19.09 14.53 -11.89
CA ASP A 77 -19.00 14.91 -10.46
C ASP A 77 -17.53 15.00 -9.98
N SER A 78 -16.64 14.08 -10.37
CA SER A 78 -15.22 14.18 -9.99
C SER A 78 -14.54 15.39 -10.63
N LYS A 79 -14.80 15.66 -11.91
CA LYS A 79 -14.28 16.85 -12.62
C LYS A 79 -14.73 18.14 -11.96
N ASP A 80 -16.02 18.27 -11.65
CA ASP A 80 -16.57 19.46 -11.01
C ASP A 80 -15.99 19.67 -9.60
N ARG A 81 -15.73 18.59 -8.86
CA ARG A 81 -15.06 18.66 -7.55
C ARG A 81 -13.62 19.14 -7.66
N TRP A 82 -12.86 18.70 -8.66
CA TRP A 82 -11.51 19.25 -8.92
C TRP A 82 -11.55 20.75 -9.24
N LEU A 83 -12.56 21.22 -9.99
CA LEU A 83 -12.74 22.64 -10.28
C LEU A 83 -13.08 23.45 -9.01
N GLN A 84 -13.98 22.95 -8.17
CA GLN A 84 -14.28 23.57 -6.87
C GLN A 84 -13.06 23.58 -5.95
N LEU A 85 -12.29 22.50 -5.96
CA LEU A 85 -11.06 22.38 -5.20
C LEU A 85 -10.01 23.40 -5.67
N LYS A 86 -9.87 23.61 -6.98
CA LYS A 86 -8.95 24.61 -7.54
C LYS A 86 -9.17 25.98 -6.93
N ASP A 87 -10.42 26.44 -6.90
CA ASP A 87 -10.76 27.76 -6.36
C ASP A 87 -10.47 27.83 -4.85
N MET A 88 -10.83 26.77 -4.11
CA MET A 88 -10.56 26.69 -2.67
C MET A 88 -9.05 26.69 -2.34
N ILE A 89 -8.26 25.91 -3.07
CA ILE A 89 -6.82 25.79 -2.83
C ILE A 89 -6.10 27.10 -3.13
N LYS A 90 -6.44 27.72 -4.26
CA LYS A 90 -5.85 28.99 -4.70
C LYS A 90 -5.97 30.06 -3.62
N ASP A 91 -7.16 30.18 -3.04
CA ASP A 91 -7.45 31.24 -2.07
C ASP A 91 -6.89 30.93 -0.68
N ARG A 92 -6.82 29.64 -0.29
CA ARG A 92 -6.52 29.25 1.09
C ARG A 92 -5.10 28.77 1.32
N TRP A 93 -4.57 27.92 0.44
CA TRP A 93 -3.33 27.18 0.70
C TRP A 93 -2.26 27.30 -0.40
N PRO A 94 -2.07 28.43 -1.09
CA PRO A 94 -1.19 28.52 -2.28
C PRO A 94 0.30 28.15 -2.01
N HIS A 95 0.70 28.04 -0.75
CA HIS A 95 2.05 27.71 -0.28
C HIS A 95 2.22 26.27 0.20
N ALA A 96 1.15 25.47 0.26
CA ALA A 96 1.24 24.07 0.68
C ALA A 96 1.87 23.20 -0.41
N ARG A 97 2.52 22.10 -0.03
CA ARG A 97 2.98 21.07 -0.96
C ARG A 97 1.86 20.07 -1.26
N TYR A 98 1.73 19.68 -2.52
CA TYR A 98 0.61 18.87 -2.99
C TYR A 98 1.03 17.46 -3.41
N ASP A 99 0.27 16.48 -2.94
CA ASP A 99 0.31 15.11 -3.44
C ASP A 99 -1.06 14.76 -4.05
N LEU A 100 -1.09 14.46 -5.35
CA LEU A 100 -2.31 14.28 -6.11
C LEU A 100 -2.50 12.80 -6.48
N THR A 101 -3.68 12.27 -6.20
CA THR A 101 -4.17 11.01 -6.78
C THR A 101 -5.40 11.29 -7.60
N ALA A 102 -5.38 11.00 -8.90
CA ALA A 102 -6.47 11.28 -9.81
C ALA A 102 -6.76 10.10 -10.74
N GLY A 103 -8.04 9.89 -11.01
CA GLY A 103 -8.47 9.06 -12.12
C GLY A 103 -8.17 9.73 -13.46
N VAL A 104 -7.86 8.94 -14.49
CA VAL A 104 -7.73 9.47 -15.85
C VAL A 104 -9.06 10.00 -16.38
N SER A 105 -10.19 9.52 -15.87
CA SER A 105 -11.52 10.07 -16.19
C SER A 105 -11.71 11.50 -15.67
N SER A 106 -10.97 11.91 -14.64
CA SER A 106 -11.04 13.23 -14.01
C SER A 106 -9.85 14.15 -14.36
N VAL A 107 -9.02 13.74 -15.34
CA VAL A 107 -7.79 14.45 -15.75
C VAL A 107 -8.01 15.92 -16.13
N ASP A 108 -9.13 16.27 -16.77
CA ASP A 108 -9.45 17.65 -17.12
C ASP A 108 -9.53 18.57 -15.90
N GLY A 109 -10.04 18.05 -14.78
CA GLY A 109 -10.13 18.80 -13.52
C GLY A 109 -8.75 19.11 -12.96
N VAL A 110 -7.82 18.13 -13.05
CA VAL A 110 -6.42 18.32 -12.68
C VAL A 110 -5.70 19.24 -13.68
N ALA A 111 -6.04 19.17 -14.97
CA ALA A 111 -5.51 20.07 -15.98
C ALA A 111 -5.86 21.53 -15.67
N ALA A 112 -7.10 21.80 -15.28
CA ALA A 112 -7.51 23.14 -14.83
C ALA A 112 -6.77 23.59 -13.55
N LEU A 113 -6.40 22.67 -12.66
CA LEU A 113 -5.54 22.96 -11.51
C LEU A 113 -4.12 23.34 -11.97
N SER A 114 -3.59 22.63 -12.97
CA SER A 114 -2.24 22.86 -13.51
C SER A 114 -2.05 24.21 -14.22
N GLU A 115 -3.16 24.86 -14.59
CA GLU A 115 -3.14 26.25 -15.10
C GLU A 115 -2.81 27.28 -14.02
N GLN A 116 -2.92 26.92 -12.73
CA GLN A 116 -2.57 27.81 -11.62
C GLN A 116 -1.10 27.58 -11.24
N GLU A 117 -0.22 28.47 -11.71
CA GLU A 117 1.23 28.38 -11.47
C GLU A 117 1.58 28.25 -9.97
N GLU A 118 0.87 29.00 -9.10
CA GLU A 118 1.08 28.99 -7.65
C GLU A 118 0.87 27.62 -7.00
N ILE A 119 -0.07 26.84 -7.51
CA ILE A 119 -0.37 25.49 -7.03
C ILE A 119 0.60 24.51 -7.68
N THR A 120 0.80 24.65 -8.99
CA THR A 120 1.53 23.73 -9.85
C THR A 120 3.01 23.63 -9.47
N LYS A 121 3.63 24.76 -9.13
CA LYS A 121 5.01 24.80 -8.65
C LYS A 121 5.24 24.06 -7.33
N ASN A 122 4.18 23.72 -6.60
CA ASN A 122 4.22 23.06 -5.30
C ASN A 122 3.75 21.59 -5.33
N ILE A 123 3.46 21.02 -6.50
CA ILE A 123 3.10 19.61 -6.64
C ILE A 123 4.35 18.72 -6.55
N VAL A 124 4.43 17.89 -5.52
CA VAL A 124 5.59 17.01 -5.25
C VAL A 124 5.37 15.57 -5.71
N SER A 125 4.12 15.15 -5.86
CA SER A 125 3.75 13.79 -6.24
C SER A 125 2.47 13.78 -7.06
N VAL A 126 2.43 12.95 -8.10
CA VAL A 126 1.23 12.70 -8.91
C VAL A 126 1.04 11.20 -9.12
N ARG A 127 -0.20 10.75 -8.96
CA ARG A 127 -0.64 9.36 -9.18
C ARG A 127 -1.82 9.33 -10.13
N TRP A 128 -1.59 8.79 -11.32
CA TRP A 128 -2.61 8.58 -12.35
C TRP A 128 -3.14 7.17 -12.31
N ILE A 129 -4.46 7.04 -12.33
CA ILE A 129 -5.18 5.80 -12.09
C ILE A 129 -6.18 5.56 -13.22
N ALA A 130 -6.15 4.38 -13.85
CA ALA A 130 -7.18 3.97 -14.80
C ALA A 130 -8.50 3.68 -14.08
N ASP A 131 -9.50 4.56 -14.20
CA ASP A 131 -10.76 4.47 -13.45
C ASP A 131 -11.98 4.31 -14.37
N HIS A 132 -11.82 3.55 -15.45
CA HIS A 132 -12.86 3.36 -16.45
C HIS A 132 -14.12 2.72 -15.85
N PRO A 133 -15.32 3.17 -16.27
CA PRO A 133 -16.57 2.59 -15.81
C PRO A 133 -16.62 1.10 -16.14
N LYS A 134 -17.01 0.27 -15.15
CA LYS A 134 -17.22 -1.16 -15.38
C LYS A 134 -18.28 -1.34 -16.47
N ARG A 135 -17.98 -2.18 -17.46
CA ARG A 135 -18.99 -2.55 -18.46
C ARG A 135 -20.19 -3.22 -17.78
N PRO A 136 -21.42 -2.93 -18.24
CA PRO A 136 -22.58 -3.69 -17.81
C PRO A 136 -22.37 -5.17 -18.17
N ARG A 137 -22.52 -6.06 -17.19
CA ARG A 137 -22.46 -7.50 -17.43
C ARG A 137 -23.62 -7.90 -18.35
N GLY A 138 -23.32 -8.56 -19.47
CA GLY A 138 -24.33 -9.15 -20.37
C GLY A 138 -24.84 -8.27 -21.51
N GLY A 139 -24.20 -7.12 -21.78
CA GLY A 139 -24.47 -6.36 -23.02
C GLY A 139 -23.90 -7.05 -24.26
N THR A 140 -24.59 -6.92 -25.41
CA THR A 140 -24.02 -7.30 -26.70
C THR A 140 -22.75 -6.48 -26.98
N PHE A 141 -21.69 -7.14 -27.43
CA PHE A 141 -20.43 -6.51 -27.74
C PHE A 141 -20.59 -5.52 -28.91
N ASP A 142 -20.44 -4.22 -28.64
CA ASP A 142 -20.47 -3.17 -29.66
C ASP A 142 -19.03 -2.71 -29.95
N HIS A 143 -18.46 -3.23 -31.04
CA HIS A 143 -17.11 -2.88 -31.49
C HIS A 143 -16.91 -1.36 -31.70
N GLN A 144 -17.95 -0.60 -32.05
CA GLN A 144 -17.80 0.83 -32.28
C GLN A 144 -17.69 1.59 -30.96
N LEU A 145 -18.60 1.30 -30.02
CA LEU A 145 -18.55 1.89 -28.67
C LEU A 145 -17.20 1.61 -27.98
N VAL A 146 -16.66 0.42 -28.21
CA VAL A 146 -15.32 0.01 -27.77
C VAL A 146 -14.23 0.92 -28.35
N GLN A 147 -14.22 1.10 -29.66
CA GLN A 147 -13.22 1.93 -30.35
C GLN A 147 -13.32 3.40 -29.92
N ASP A 148 -14.53 3.92 -29.80
CA ASP A 148 -14.78 5.29 -29.36
C ASP A 148 -14.28 5.49 -27.92
N GLN A 149 -14.56 4.53 -27.03
CA GLN A 149 -14.08 4.56 -25.64
C GLN A 149 -12.55 4.50 -25.57
N ARG A 150 -11.91 3.68 -26.40
CA ARG A 150 -10.43 3.63 -26.49
C ARG A 150 -9.84 4.97 -26.92
N ALA A 151 -10.38 5.60 -27.96
CA ALA A 151 -9.90 6.91 -28.41
C ALA A 151 -10.05 8.00 -27.33
N VAL A 152 -11.16 7.95 -26.57
CA VAL A 152 -11.37 8.83 -25.41
C VAL A 152 -10.32 8.57 -24.32
N ASP A 153 -10.03 7.31 -24.01
CA ASP A 153 -9.09 6.95 -22.95
C ASP A 153 -7.63 7.24 -23.33
N GLU A 154 -7.24 7.01 -24.59
CA GLU A 154 -5.94 7.44 -25.13
C GLU A 154 -5.78 8.97 -25.03
N SER A 155 -6.82 9.73 -25.39
CA SER A 155 -6.83 11.20 -25.25
C SER A 155 -6.67 11.64 -23.79
N ARG A 156 -7.32 10.94 -22.85
CA ARG A 156 -7.18 11.20 -21.41
C ARG A 156 -5.78 10.91 -20.89
N TRP A 157 -5.19 9.78 -21.28
CA TRP A 157 -3.81 9.43 -20.93
C TRP A 157 -2.80 10.42 -21.50
N LEU A 158 -2.98 10.84 -22.76
CA LEU A 158 -2.18 11.91 -23.37
C LEU A 158 -2.33 13.23 -22.59
N THR A 159 -3.53 13.55 -22.13
CA THR A 159 -3.77 14.73 -21.30
C THR A 159 -3.07 14.62 -19.95
N ALA A 160 -3.08 13.43 -19.32
CA ALA A 160 -2.38 13.19 -18.05
C ALA A 160 -0.86 13.37 -18.20
N ALA A 161 -0.28 12.91 -19.32
CA ALA A 161 1.12 13.15 -19.64
C ALA A 161 1.40 14.65 -19.80
N LYS A 162 0.57 15.37 -20.59
CA LYS A 162 0.71 16.83 -20.76
C LYS A 162 0.62 17.60 -19.44
N VAL A 163 -0.31 17.23 -18.54
CA VAL A 163 -0.41 17.82 -17.20
C VAL A 163 0.87 17.57 -16.41
N THR A 164 1.38 16.33 -16.45
CA THR A 164 2.66 15.98 -15.80
C THR A 164 3.82 16.82 -16.35
N HIS A 165 3.85 17.05 -17.66
CA HIS A 165 4.84 17.93 -18.31
C HIS A 165 4.74 19.36 -17.80
N ILE A 166 3.54 19.93 -17.76
CA ILE A 166 3.28 21.29 -17.29
C ILE A 166 3.79 21.46 -15.85
N ILE A 167 3.56 20.46 -15.00
CA ILE A 167 4.08 20.44 -13.62
C ILE A 167 5.61 20.52 -13.63
N ILE A 168 6.27 19.63 -14.38
CA ILE A 168 7.74 19.58 -14.47
C ILE A 168 8.32 20.90 -15.01
N LEU A 169 7.73 21.46 -16.08
CA LEU A 169 8.19 22.71 -16.70
C LEU A 169 8.03 23.90 -15.76
N THR A 170 6.89 24.01 -15.08
CA THR A 170 6.62 25.07 -14.09
C THR A 170 7.63 25.03 -12.94
N GLN A 171 8.17 23.85 -12.64
CA GLN A 171 9.12 23.64 -11.55
C GLN A 171 10.58 23.82 -11.94
N THR A 172 10.90 24.12 -13.20
CA THR A 172 12.30 24.32 -13.65
C THR A 172 13.05 25.35 -12.80
N VAL A 173 12.38 26.43 -12.41
CA VAL A 173 12.92 27.52 -11.56
C VAL A 173 12.44 27.46 -10.10
N SER A 174 11.64 26.46 -9.72
CA SER A 174 11.15 26.26 -8.35
C SER A 174 12.13 25.43 -7.53
N ASP A 175 12.19 25.70 -6.22
CA ASP A 175 12.88 24.88 -5.23
C ASP A 175 12.16 23.54 -4.98
N VAL A 176 10.86 23.48 -5.31
CA VAL A 176 10.05 22.28 -5.21
C VAL A 176 10.06 21.55 -6.56
N LYS A 177 10.32 20.24 -6.51
CA LYS A 177 10.35 19.36 -7.69
C LYS A 177 9.33 18.24 -7.53
N LEU A 178 8.80 17.76 -8.66
CA LEU A 178 8.05 16.53 -8.77
C LEU A 178 9.02 15.37 -8.51
N VAL A 179 8.97 14.81 -7.31
CA VAL A 179 9.87 13.73 -6.87
C VAL A 179 9.26 12.36 -7.09
N ALA A 180 7.93 12.26 -7.19
CA ALA A 180 7.24 10.98 -7.35
C ALA A 180 6.19 11.01 -8.47
N LEU A 181 6.23 10.00 -9.33
CA LEU A 181 5.24 9.75 -10.36
C LEU A 181 4.78 8.30 -10.26
N ARG A 182 3.46 8.09 -10.13
CA ARG A 182 2.87 6.75 -10.22
C ARG A 182 1.83 6.71 -11.31
N VAL A 183 1.87 5.67 -12.11
CA VAL A 183 0.93 5.45 -13.20
C VAL A 183 0.43 4.01 -13.08
N SER A 184 -0.88 3.84 -12.94
CA SER A 184 -1.48 2.55 -12.64
C SER A 184 -2.67 2.27 -13.55
N GLU A 185 -2.57 1.21 -14.34
CA GLU A 185 -3.62 0.66 -15.15
C GLU A 185 -4.12 -0.65 -14.52
N HIS A 186 -5.32 -0.64 -13.94
CA HIS A 186 -5.96 -1.86 -13.45
C HIS A 186 -7.23 -2.10 -14.24
N GLN A 187 -7.16 -3.07 -15.15
CA GLN A 187 -8.33 -3.57 -15.85
C GLN A 187 -9.04 -4.63 -15.01
N PRO A 188 -10.38 -4.56 -14.86
CA PRO A 188 -11.15 -5.64 -14.28
C PRO A 188 -11.04 -6.89 -15.17
N GLU A 189 -11.00 -8.07 -14.54
CA GLU A 189 -10.68 -9.42 -15.07
C GLU A 189 -11.47 -9.95 -16.29
N ASN A 190 -12.19 -9.11 -17.05
CA ASN A 190 -13.11 -9.55 -18.11
C ASN A 190 -13.16 -8.62 -19.33
N ILE A 191 -12.13 -7.80 -19.56
CA ILE A 191 -12.09 -6.93 -20.73
C ILE A 191 -10.90 -7.35 -21.59
N ASP A 192 -11.17 -7.98 -22.73
CA ASP A 192 -10.20 -8.30 -23.80
C ASP A 192 -9.63 -7.04 -24.49
N GLU A 193 -9.67 -5.89 -23.83
CA GLU A 193 -9.47 -4.59 -24.45
C GLU A 193 -8.50 -3.75 -23.66
N GLN A 194 -7.28 -3.75 -24.18
CA GLN A 194 -6.21 -2.89 -23.75
C GLN A 194 -6.61 -1.42 -23.89
N VAL A 195 -6.60 -0.69 -22.79
CA VAL A 195 -6.47 0.75 -22.81
C VAL A 195 -4.96 1.00 -22.90
N ARG A 196 -4.52 1.72 -23.93
CA ARG A 196 -3.09 1.91 -24.16
C ARG A 196 -2.59 3.06 -23.30
N ILE A 197 -1.98 2.73 -22.17
CA ILE A 197 -1.10 3.65 -21.44
C ILE A 197 0.09 4.12 -22.30
N GLY A 198 0.38 3.46 -23.43
CA GLY A 198 1.40 3.84 -24.39
C GLY A 198 1.36 5.33 -24.76
N ALA A 199 0.18 5.92 -25.00
CA ALA A 199 0.05 7.35 -25.29
C ALA A 199 0.58 8.25 -24.17
N PHE A 200 0.48 7.82 -22.90
CA PHE A 200 1.10 8.53 -21.78
C PHE A 200 2.62 8.48 -21.88
N TRP A 201 3.18 7.29 -22.10
CA TRP A 201 4.63 7.07 -22.11
C TRP A 201 5.32 7.66 -23.33
N THR A 202 4.72 7.57 -24.53
CA THR A 202 5.23 8.24 -25.73
C THR A 202 5.33 9.74 -25.50
N ALA A 203 4.30 10.35 -24.92
CA ALA A 203 4.31 11.79 -24.61
C ALA A 203 5.28 12.12 -23.47
N PHE A 204 5.33 11.30 -22.42
CA PHE A 204 6.34 11.41 -21.35
C PHE A 204 7.76 11.33 -21.92
N GLY A 205 7.89 10.62 -23.04
CA GLY A 205 9.09 10.42 -23.83
C GLY A 205 9.79 11.70 -24.32
N GLU A 206 9.04 12.80 -24.34
CA GLU A 206 9.51 14.08 -24.86
C GLU A 206 9.99 15.01 -23.73
N PHE A 207 9.88 14.59 -22.47
CA PHE A 207 10.13 15.46 -21.33
C PHE A 207 11.62 15.57 -21.04
N PRO A 208 12.13 16.79 -20.75
CA PRO A 208 13.53 16.98 -20.38
C PRO A 208 13.85 16.24 -19.08
N GLN A 209 15.16 16.02 -18.81
CA GLN A 209 15.65 15.34 -17.61
C GLN A 209 14.84 15.69 -16.36
N THR A 210 14.11 14.70 -15.86
CA THR A 210 13.19 14.88 -14.74
C THR A 210 13.92 14.61 -13.43
N HIS A 211 13.49 15.27 -12.36
CA HIS A 211 14.01 15.07 -10.99
C HIS A 211 13.25 13.94 -10.27
N ILE A 212 12.60 13.05 -11.03
CA ILE A 212 11.79 11.98 -10.47
C ILE A 212 12.71 10.99 -9.77
N ARG A 213 12.50 10.85 -8.46
CA ARG A 213 13.23 9.91 -7.59
C ARG A 213 12.45 8.61 -7.41
N ASN A 214 11.11 8.68 -7.43
CA ASN A 214 10.23 7.55 -7.21
C ASN A 214 9.30 7.37 -8.41
N LEU A 215 9.55 6.33 -9.20
CA LEU A 215 8.70 5.94 -10.32
C LEU A 215 7.99 4.63 -10.01
N SER A 216 6.68 4.62 -10.15
CA SER A 216 5.87 3.40 -10.06
C SER A 216 4.99 3.25 -11.28
N VAL A 217 5.09 2.11 -11.94
CA VAL A 217 4.27 1.70 -13.07
C VAL A 217 3.59 0.39 -12.69
N SER A 218 2.28 0.31 -12.83
CA SER A 218 1.52 -0.91 -12.52
C SER A 218 0.49 -1.20 -13.60
N ARG A 219 0.41 -2.47 -14.05
CA ARG A 219 -0.48 -2.93 -15.12
C ARG A 219 -1.01 -4.34 -14.82
N SER A 220 -2.31 -4.58 -15.04
CA SER A 220 -2.96 -5.85 -14.66
C SER A 220 -3.28 -6.84 -15.78
N ILE A 221 -3.16 -6.49 -17.07
CA ILE A 221 -3.58 -7.39 -18.16
C ILE A 221 -2.56 -7.52 -19.30
N TRP A 222 -2.58 -8.75 -19.82
CA TRP A 222 -1.90 -9.39 -20.94
C TRP A 222 -1.86 -8.62 -22.24
N LEU A 223 -0.79 -8.92 -22.98
CA LEU A 223 -0.45 -8.61 -24.38
C LEU A 223 0.47 -7.40 -24.49
N ASP A 224 1.69 -7.73 -24.89
CA ASP A 224 2.78 -6.88 -25.36
C ASP A 224 2.96 -5.55 -24.63
N LEU A 225 4.15 -5.35 -24.05
CA LEU A 225 4.64 -3.98 -23.99
C LEU A 225 4.65 -3.50 -25.44
N ASP A 226 3.73 -2.61 -25.78
CA ASP A 226 3.80 -1.91 -27.05
C ASP A 226 5.14 -1.18 -27.09
N VAL A 227 5.66 -0.94 -28.29
CA VAL A 227 6.96 -0.26 -28.52
C VAL A 227 7.09 1.03 -27.69
N ASP A 228 5.95 1.66 -27.39
CA ASP A 228 5.80 2.90 -26.63
C ASP A 228 6.16 2.79 -25.12
N GLU A 229 6.09 1.62 -24.48
CA GLU A 229 6.44 1.49 -23.06
C GLU A 229 7.96 1.31 -22.85
N ARG A 230 8.69 0.90 -23.90
CA ARG A 230 10.17 0.88 -23.90
C ARG A 230 10.76 2.26 -23.65
N VAL A 231 10.00 3.30 -23.96
CA VAL A 231 10.36 4.70 -23.72
C VAL A 231 10.78 4.92 -22.26
N ILE A 232 10.16 4.24 -21.28
CA ILE A 232 10.58 4.34 -19.86
C ILE A 232 12.07 3.95 -19.69
N PHE A 233 12.50 2.92 -20.40
CA PHE A 233 13.87 2.39 -20.37
C PHE A 233 14.83 3.15 -21.30
N GLU A 234 14.32 3.98 -22.20
CA GLU A 234 15.13 4.87 -23.04
C GLU A 234 15.33 6.24 -22.37
N HIS A 235 14.58 6.53 -21.30
CA HIS A 235 14.61 7.82 -20.62
C HIS A 235 15.76 7.95 -19.63
N GLY A 236 16.44 9.11 -19.68
CA GLY A 236 17.51 9.49 -18.76
C GLY A 236 17.02 9.91 -17.37
N LEU A 237 16.27 9.04 -16.68
CA LEU A 237 15.78 9.23 -15.30
C LEU A 237 16.91 9.06 -14.27
N THR A 238 18.00 9.79 -14.44
CA THR A 238 19.25 9.64 -13.67
C THR A 238 19.13 9.90 -12.17
N SER A 239 18.03 10.51 -11.71
CA SER A 239 17.77 10.78 -10.28
C SER A 239 17.00 9.66 -9.56
N LEU A 240 16.72 8.55 -10.23
CA LEU A 240 15.84 7.51 -9.69
C LEU A 240 16.48 6.79 -8.49
N THR A 241 15.73 6.75 -7.38
CA THR A 241 16.09 6.03 -6.16
C THR A 241 15.13 4.88 -5.86
N TRP A 242 13.90 4.95 -6.37
CA TRP A 242 12.90 3.90 -6.24
C TRP A 242 12.26 3.65 -7.60
N LEU A 243 12.36 2.41 -8.08
CA LEU A 243 11.58 1.90 -9.19
C LEU A 243 10.58 0.83 -8.74
N THR A 244 9.34 0.93 -9.20
CA THR A 244 8.36 -0.15 -9.15
C THR A 244 7.77 -0.37 -10.52
N ILE A 245 7.87 -1.59 -11.04
CA ILE A 245 7.23 -2.05 -12.27
C ILE A 245 6.45 -3.30 -11.88
N ASP A 246 5.14 -3.16 -11.77
CA ASP A 246 4.25 -4.21 -11.31
C ASP A 246 3.35 -4.68 -12.45
N CYS A 247 3.77 -5.76 -13.10
CA CYS A 247 3.01 -6.41 -14.16
C CYS A 247 2.44 -7.73 -13.62
N GLU A 248 1.12 -7.81 -13.44
CA GLU A 248 0.49 -9.07 -13.02
C GLU A 248 0.26 -9.99 -14.23
N ILE A 249 0.63 -11.27 -14.07
CA ILE A 249 0.61 -12.28 -15.13
C ILE A 249 -0.28 -13.43 -14.67
N SER A 250 -1.47 -13.53 -15.24
CA SER A 250 -2.37 -14.69 -15.08
C SER A 250 -1.81 -15.95 -15.76
N PRO A 251 -1.32 -16.99 -15.05
CA PRO A 251 -0.67 -18.14 -15.68
C PRO A 251 -1.54 -18.83 -16.75
N GLY A 252 -1.35 -18.50 -18.03
CA GLY A 252 -2.13 -19.05 -19.14
C GLY A 252 -1.85 -18.42 -20.51
N ASN A 253 -1.14 -19.17 -21.37
CA ASN A 253 -1.29 -19.20 -22.84
C ASN A 253 -0.60 -18.18 -23.76
N GLY A 254 0.45 -17.47 -23.35
CA GLY A 254 1.31 -16.72 -24.29
C GLY A 254 2.79 -16.96 -24.03
N GLU A 255 3.44 -17.85 -24.80
CA GLU A 255 4.88 -18.15 -24.68
C GLU A 255 5.78 -17.15 -25.46
N ASP A 256 5.24 -16.21 -26.23
CA ASP A 256 6.01 -15.45 -27.23
C ASP A 256 5.90 -13.90 -27.14
N ALA A 257 5.69 -13.31 -25.96
CA ALA A 257 5.65 -11.84 -25.83
C ALA A 257 7.06 -11.21 -25.75
N LEU A 258 7.45 -10.54 -26.84
CA LEU A 258 8.77 -10.00 -27.16
C LEU A 258 9.17 -8.77 -26.31
N MET A 259 9.88 -9.00 -25.21
CA MET A 259 10.81 -8.01 -24.62
C MET A 259 12.28 -8.28 -24.94
N GLY A 260 12.56 -9.16 -25.91
CA GLY A 260 13.90 -9.60 -26.28
C GLY A 260 14.92 -8.51 -26.68
N ASP A 261 14.51 -7.24 -26.78
CA ASP A 261 15.39 -6.12 -27.17
C ASP A 261 15.66 -5.09 -26.06
N VAL A 262 14.92 -5.07 -24.94
CA VAL A 262 15.20 -4.09 -23.87
C VAL A 262 16.29 -4.64 -22.95
N ASP A 263 17.48 -4.05 -23.08
CA ASP A 263 18.61 -4.33 -22.21
C ASP A 263 18.40 -3.68 -20.82
N ILE A 264 17.67 -4.39 -19.94
CA ILE A 264 17.45 -3.94 -18.56
C ILE A 264 18.76 -3.77 -17.80
N ASP A 265 19.81 -4.53 -18.11
CA ASP A 265 21.11 -4.35 -17.48
C ASP A 265 21.76 -3.04 -17.86
N ALA A 266 21.76 -2.71 -19.16
CA ALA A 266 22.24 -1.42 -19.61
C ALA A 266 21.44 -0.29 -18.96
N TRP A 267 20.12 -0.46 -18.84
CA TRP A 267 19.29 0.52 -18.14
C TRP A 267 19.65 0.65 -16.67
N LEU A 268 19.71 -0.44 -15.90
CA LEU A 268 20.08 -0.41 -14.48
C LEU A 268 21.50 0.15 -14.26
N SER A 269 22.41 -0.10 -15.21
CA SER A 269 23.76 0.49 -15.21
C SER A 269 23.75 2.02 -15.26
N ASN A 270 22.72 2.62 -15.83
CA ASN A 270 22.52 4.07 -15.84
C ASN A 270 21.82 4.61 -14.58
N HIS A 271 21.44 3.73 -13.63
CA HIS A 271 20.69 4.09 -12.42
C HIS A 271 21.37 3.57 -11.13
N PRO A 272 22.64 3.95 -10.86
CA PRO A 272 23.38 3.47 -9.70
C PRO A 272 22.78 3.90 -8.35
N SER A 273 21.97 4.96 -8.32
CA SER A 273 21.32 5.51 -7.12
C SER A 273 20.11 4.72 -6.64
N LEU A 274 19.74 3.62 -7.32
CA LEU A 274 18.59 2.81 -6.94
C LEU A 274 18.77 2.18 -5.54
N VAL A 275 17.90 2.59 -4.62
CA VAL A 275 17.80 2.08 -3.25
C VAL A 275 16.72 1.00 -3.16
N ARG A 276 15.64 1.13 -3.93
CA ARG A 276 14.53 0.19 -3.97
C ARG A 276 14.17 -0.21 -5.39
N LEU A 277 14.06 -1.51 -5.60
CA LEU A 277 13.70 -2.12 -6.87
C LEU A 277 12.56 -3.11 -6.67
N ASP A 278 11.39 -2.83 -7.25
CA ASP A 278 10.29 -3.79 -7.33
C ASP A 278 10.03 -4.05 -8.81
N ILE A 279 10.36 -5.26 -9.29
CA ILE A 279 10.12 -5.66 -10.67
C ILE A 279 9.35 -6.97 -10.64
N GLY A 280 8.07 -6.90 -11.03
CA GLY A 280 7.33 -8.07 -11.46
C GLY A 280 7.71 -8.43 -12.88
N THR A 281 8.34 -9.58 -13.06
CA THR A 281 8.80 -10.06 -14.37
C THR A 281 7.79 -10.94 -15.06
N TRP A 282 7.87 -10.90 -16.39
CA TRP A 282 7.41 -11.95 -17.30
C TRP A 282 8.24 -13.22 -17.17
N ARG A 283 7.63 -14.38 -17.50
CA ARG A 283 8.41 -15.60 -17.71
C ARG A 283 9.49 -15.29 -18.75
N ASP A 284 10.69 -15.80 -18.53
CA ASP A 284 11.79 -15.80 -19.51
C ASP A 284 12.47 -14.46 -19.84
N MET A 285 12.33 -13.41 -19.00
CA MET A 285 13.18 -12.21 -19.16
C MET A 285 14.67 -12.60 -19.13
N PRO A 286 15.45 -12.31 -20.19
CA PRO A 286 16.88 -12.59 -20.22
C PRO A 286 17.59 -11.72 -19.20
N LEU A 287 17.73 -12.31 -18.01
CA LEU A 287 18.67 -12.08 -16.93
C LEU A 287 19.25 -10.67 -16.80
N LEU A 288 19.09 -10.14 -15.58
CA LEU A 288 20.15 -9.32 -15.01
C LEU A 288 21.48 -10.10 -15.07
N SER A 289 22.36 -9.74 -15.99
CA SER A 289 23.65 -10.36 -16.24
C SER A 289 24.44 -10.50 -14.95
N ARG A 290 25.37 -11.46 -14.96
CA ARG A 290 26.12 -11.88 -13.77
C ARG A 290 26.97 -10.78 -13.13
N GLU A 291 27.14 -9.63 -13.79
CA GLU A 291 28.15 -8.63 -13.43
C GLU A 291 27.58 -7.34 -12.84
N HIS A 292 26.27 -7.08 -12.96
CA HIS A 292 25.72 -5.80 -12.50
C HIS A 292 25.53 -5.75 -10.98
N GLU A 293 26.06 -4.69 -10.36
CA GLU A 293 25.88 -4.34 -8.95
C GLU A 293 25.20 -2.98 -8.81
N LEU A 294 24.14 -2.94 -8.01
CA LEU A 294 23.51 -1.70 -7.57
C LEU A 294 24.14 -1.31 -6.21
N PRO A 295 24.93 -0.22 -6.16
CA PRO A 295 25.71 0.13 -4.97
C PRO A 295 24.85 0.43 -3.75
N ASP A 296 23.70 1.08 -3.95
CA ASP A 296 22.84 1.58 -2.88
C ASP A 296 21.59 0.73 -2.61
N LEU A 297 21.46 -0.42 -3.27
CA LEU A 297 20.25 -1.25 -3.19
C LEU A 297 20.05 -1.84 -1.79
N ARG A 298 18.92 -1.48 -1.16
CA ARG A 298 18.51 -1.95 0.18
C ARG A 298 17.24 -2.78 0.18
N SER A 299 16.34 -2.53 -0.77
CA SER A 299 15.04 -3.21 -0.84
C SER A 299 14.84 -3.80 -2.23
N ILE A 300 14.46 -5.08 -2.28
CA ILE A 300 14.08 -5.72 -3.54
C ILE A 300 12.80 -6.55 -3.40
N ASN A 301 11.96 -6.51 -4.43
CA ASN A 301 10.81 -7.38 -4.60
C ASN A 301 10.95 -8.18 -5.89
N PHE A 302 10.88 -9.50 -5.76
CA PHE A 302 10.84 -10.43 -6.87
C PHE A 302 9.41 -10.94 -7.06
N LYS A 303 8.79 -10.67 -8.22
CA LYS A 303 7.56 -11.36 -8.64
C LYS A 303 7.76 -12.04 -9.97
N GLY A 304 7.49 -13.35 -10.05
CA GLY A 304 7.58 -14.10 -11.31
C GLY A 304 9.00 -14.49 -11.74
N TRP A 305 10.00 -14.41 -10.86
CA TRP A 305 11.40 -14.74 -11.19
C TRP A 305 11.72 -16.23 -11.01
N GLU A 306 12.59 -16.74 -11.87
CA GLU A 306 13.15 -18.09 -11.76
C GLU A 306 14.11 -18.22 -10.55
N PRO A 307 14.02 -19.30 -9.74
CA PRO A 307 14.80 -19.46 -8.51
C PRO A 307 16.32 -19.25 -8.65
N GLY A 308 16.93 -19.79 -9.70
CA GLY A 308 18.38 -19.69 -9.91
C GLY A 308 18.87 -18.26 -10.14
N GLN A 309 18.01 -17.40 -10.72
CA GLN A 309 18.32 -16.01 -11.02
C GLN A 309 18.29 -15.16 -9.75
N VAL A 310 17.25 -15.36 -8.94
CA VAL A 310 17.07 -14.72 -7.63
C VAL A 310 18.31 -14.97 -6.76
N GLY A 311 18.80 -16.21 -6.70
CA GLY A 311 19.93 -16.55 -5.84
C GLY A 311 21.24 -15.86 -6.23
N SER A 312 21.55 -15.84 -7.53
CA SER A 312 22.75 -15.16 -8.03
C SER A 312 22.71 -13.66 -7.73
N PHE A 313 21.55 -13.03 -7.89
CA PHE A 313 21.35 -11.61 -7.58
C PHE A 313 21.49 -11.34 -6.07
N LEU A 314 20.85 -12.14 -5.23
CA LEU A 314 20.91 -12.02 -3.78
C LEU A 314 22.34 -12.18 -3.27
N LEU A 315 23.13 -13.11 -3.82
CA LEU A 315 24.52 -13.30 -3.43
C LEU A 315 25.39 -12.07 -3.66
N ARG A 316 25.14 -11.30 -4.72
CA ARG A 316 25.86 -10.05 -5.02
C ARG A 316 25.48 -8.93 -4.05
N HIS A 317 24.20 -8.81 -3.73
CA HIS A 317 23.67 -7.72 -2.90
C HIS A 317 23.54 -8.06 -1.40
N ARG A 318 23.98 -9.25 -0.98
CA ARG A 318 23.71 -9.82 0.36
C ARG A 318 24.08 -8.93 1.55
N TYR A 319 25.12 -8.12 1.43
CA TYR A 319 25.57 -7.22 2.49
C TYR A 319 24.86 -5.87 2.50
N LYS A 320 24.00 -5.57 1.51
CA LYS A 320 23.30 -4.28 1.38
C LYS A 320 21.81 -4.40 1.67
N LEU A 321 21.22 -5.56 1.34
CA LEU A 321 19.78 -5.80 1.48
C LEU A 321 19.33 -5.77 2.94
N THR A 322 18.36 -4.89 3.21
CA THR A 322 17.64 -4.78 4.48
C THR A 322 16.20 -5.27 4.35
N GLU A 323 15.62 -5.22 3.15
CA GLU A 323 14.27 -5.69 2.86
C GLU A 323 14.26 -6.62 1.64
N LEU A 324 13.49 -7.70 1.74
CA LEU A 324 13.34 -8.69 0.68
C LEU A 324 11.89 -9.17 0.59
N GLU A 325 11.29 -9.06 -0.59
CA GLU A 325 10.02 -9.70 -0.94
C GLU A 325 10.26 -10.78 -2.00
N LEU A 326 9.73 -11.98 -1.73
CA LEU A 326 9.90 -13.16 -2.58
C LEU A 326 8.56 -13.60 -3.18
N PRO A 327 8.57 -14.25 -4.36
CA PRO A 327 7.34 -14.52 -5.09
C PRO A 327 6.39 -15.44 -4.33
N LYS A 328 5.09 -15.11 -4.38
CA LYS A 328 4.01 -15.89 -3.75
C LYS A 328 3.70 -17.22 -4.43
N PHE A 329 4.26 -17.54 -5.61
CA PHE A 329 3.81 -18.67 -6.45
C PHE A 329 4.87 -19.74 -6.74
N VAL A 330 6.04 -19.71 -6.09
CA VAL A 330 7.02 -20.80 -6.29
C VAL A 330 6.49 -22.07 -5.62
N SER A 331 5.82 -22.88 -6.43
CA SER A 331 5.36 -24.22 -6.09
C SER A 331 6.58 -25.11 -5.89
N GLY A 332 6.96 -25.29 -4.63
CA GLY A 332 8.10 -26.11 -4.23
C GLY A 332 9.06 -25.29 -3.38
N GLY A 333 9.50 -25.84 -2.25
CA GLY A 333 10.53 -25.25 -1.37
C GLY A 333 11.91 -25.10 -2.03
N GLY A 334 11.96 -25.13 -3.36
CA GLY A 334 13.15 -25.05 -4.19
C GLY A 334 13.76 -23.66 -4.28
N LEU A 335 13.07 -22.56 -3.91
CA LEU A 335 13.73 -21.25 -4.00
C LEU A 335 14.96 -21.23 -3.09
N LEU A 336 14.86 -21.45 -1.77
CA LEU A 336 16.05 -21.41 -0.90
C LEU A 336 16.86 -22.70 -0.89
N ALA A 337 16.27 -23.86 -1.19
CA ALA A 337 17.03 -25.09 -1.39
C ALA A 337 17.89 -25.05 -2.68
N ALA A 338 17.49 -24.29 -3.70
CA ALA A 338 18.26 -24.08 -4.94
C ALA A 338 19.05 -22.76 -4.96
N VAL A 339 18.66 -21.76 -4.16
CA VAL A 339 19.40 -20.51 -3.96
C VAL A 339 20.59 -20.78 -3.04
N THR A 340 21.58 -21.41 -3.69
CA THR A 340 23.01 -21.48 -3.38
C THR A 340 23.38 -21.79 -1.92
N PRO A 341 23.99 -22.97 -1.66
CA PRO A 341 24.73 -23.21 -0.42
C PRO A 341 25.64 -22.01 -0.12
N GLY A 342 25.43 -21.35 1.03
CA GLY A 342 26.21 -20.20 1.47
C GLY A 342 25.58 -18.81 1.28
N LEU A 343 24.32 -18.69 0.83
CA LEU A 343 23.63 -17.40 0.89
C LEU A 343 23.34 -17.00 2.34
N VAL A 344 24.10 -16.03 2.86
CA VAL A 344 23.82 -15.34 4.12
C VAL A 344 23.48 -13.89 3.81
N LEU A 345 22.34 -13.42 4.29
CA LEU A 345 21.83 -12.06 4.20
C LEU A 345 21.97 -11.37 5.59
N PRO A 346 23.19 -10.96 5.98
CA PRO A 346 23.47 -10.53 7.35
C PRO A 346 22.73 -9.25 7.77
N ASN A 347 22.30 -8.42 6.81
CA ASN A 347 21.63 -7.14 7.09
C ASN A 347 20.11 -7.20 6.87
N LEU A 348 19.56 -8.36 6.48
CA LEU A 348 18.13 -8.51 6.24
C LEU A 348 17.34 -8.30 7.54
N ARG A 349 16.42 -7.34 7.53
CA ARG A 349 15.55 -6.97 8.65
C ARG A 349 14.09 -7.34 8.40
N ILE A 350 13.62 -7.14 7.17
CA ILE A 350 12.23 -7.36 6.75
C ILE A 350 12.19 -8.40 5.64
N LEU A 351 11.41 -9.47 5.87
CA LEU A 351 11.16 -10.52 4.89
C LEU A 351 9.66 -10.59 4.59
N ARG A 352 9.31 -10.56 3.31
CA ARG A 352 7.96 -10.81 2.81
C ARG A 352 7.98 -12.09 1.98
N ALA A 353 7.47 -13.19 2.51
CA ALA A 353 7.62 -14.50 1.88
C ALA A 353 6.61 -15.54 2.37
N ARG A 354 6.56 -16.70 1.71
CA ARG A 354 5.83 -17.88 2.23
C ARG A 354 6.48 -18.40 3.52
N PRO A 355 5.73 -19.03 4.43
CA PRO A 355 6.28 -19.57 5.69
C PRO A 355 7.48 -20.49 5.50
N ARG A 356 7.42 -21.42 4.53
CA ARG A 356 8.54 -22.34 4.23
C ARG A 356 9.83 -21.62 3.84
N THR A 357 9.72 -20.47 3.18
CA THR A 357 10.87 -19.65 2.78
C THR A 357 11.46 -18.93 3.99
N ALA A 358 10.61 -18.39 4.87
CA ALA A 358 11.05 -17.83 6.14
C ALA A 358 11.73 -18.90 7.03
N ALA A 359 11.16 -20.11 7.07
CA ALA A 359 11.73 -21.26 7.78
C ALA A 359 13.16 -21.56 7.34
N ALA A 360 13.39 -21.73 6.04
CA ALA A 360 14.71 -22.04 5.52
C ALA A 360 15.77 -20.96 5.83
N LEU A 361 15.39 -19.66 5.90
CA LEU A 361 16.32 -18.60 6.29
C LEU A 361 16.66 -18.62 7.79
N VAL A 362 15.69 -18.94 8.64
CA VAL A 362 15.88 -18.98 10.09
C VAL A 362 16.61 -20.25 10.53
N GLU A 363 16.17 -21.42 10.07
CA GLU A 363 16.82 -22.71 10.36
C GLU A 363 18.27 -22.74 9.85
N GLY A 364 18.49 -22.20 8.65
CA GLY A 364 19.82 -22.08 8.05
C GLY A 364 20.70 -21.00 8.69
N ARG A 365 20.17 -20.20 9.64
CA ARG A 365 20.85 -19.02 10.22
C ARG A 365 21.35 -18.03 9.15
N ASN A 366 20.65 -17.97 8.03
CA ASN A 366 21.04 -17.18 6.87
C ASN A 366 20.57 -15.72 6.96
N ALA A 367 19.68 -15.39 7.90
CA ALA A 367 19.21 -14.03 8.15
C ALA A 367 19.23 -13.71 9.67
N PRO A 368 20.41 -13.56 10.29
CA PRO A 368 20.55 -13.41 11.75
C PRO A 368 19.92 -12.11 12.30
N CYS A 369 19.75 -11.11 11.43
CA CYS A 369 19.19 -9.82 11.77
C CYS A 369 17.68 -9.71 11.54
N LEU A 370 17.04 -10.78 11.07
CA LEU A 370 15.63 -10.78 10.71
C LEU A 370 14.78 -10.38 11.92
N SER A 371 13.89 -9.41 11.72
CA SER A 371 13.10 -8.81 12.80
C SER A 371 11.63 -8.64 12.46
N CYS A 372 11.28 -8.60 11.18
CA CYS A 372 9.92 -8.49 10.69
C CYS A 372 9.67 -9.54 9.61
N ILE A 373 8.58 -10.31 9.77
CA ILE A 373 8.15 -11.29 8.78
C ILE A 373 6.71 -10.97 8.39
N GLU A 374 6.50 -10.68 7.11
CA GLU A 374 5.18 -10.58 6.51
C GLU A 374 4.94 -11.85 5.69
N PHE A 375 4.03 -12.70 6.18
CA PHE A 375 3.74 -13.94 5.49
C PHE A 375 2.89 -13.68 4.25
N SER A 376 3.15 -14.46 3.20
CA SER A 376 2.14 -14.65 2.15
C SER A 376 0.88 -15.28 2.76
N PRO A 377 -0.32 -15.03 2.21
CA PRO A 377 -1.55 -15.66 2.67
C PRO A 377 -1.39 -17.19 2.76
N VAL A 378 -1.86 -17.77 3.84
CA VAL A 378 -1.96 -19.22 4.08
C VAL A 378 -3.42 -19.58 4.34
N GLN A 379 -3.84 -20.83 4.14
CA GLN A 379 -5.23 -21.19 4.38
C GLN A 379 -5.53 -21.23 5.88
N THR A 380 -4.60 -21.79 6.67
CA THR A 380 -4.75 -21.99 8.11
C THR A 380 -3.47 -21.65 8.89
N GLN A 381 -3.61 -21.40 10.19
CA GLN A 381 -2.53 -21.15 11.14
C GLN A 381 -1.51 -22.29 11.17
N SER A 382 -1.97 -23.54 11.02
CA SER A 382 -1.13 -24.74 11.02
C SER A 382 -0.07 -24.73 9.91
N GLU A 383 -0.34 -24.07 8.77
CA GLU A 383 0.64 -23.93 7.68
C GLU A 383 1.83 -23.02 8.01
N LEU A 384 1.70 -22.16 9.03
CA LEU A 384 2.81 -21.34 9.49
C LEU A 384 3.90 -22.19 10.14
N MET A 385 3.52 -23.32 10.77
CA MET A 385 4.42 -24.31 11.40
C MET A 385 5.44 -23.67 12.37
N LEU A 386 5.07 -22.59 13.08
CA LEU A 386 6.00 -21.80 13.90
C LEU A 386 6.70 -22.65 14.99
N ASP A 387 6.01 -23.65 15.54
CA ASP A 387 6.57 -24.60 16.51
C ASP A 387 7.71 -25.46 15.95
N GLU A 388 7.80 -25.63 14.62
CA GLU A 388 8.80 -26.48 13.98
C GLU A 388 10.09 -25.74 13.64
N TRP A 389 10.01 -24.48 13.23
CA TRP A 389 11.17 -23.78 12.65
C TRP A 389 11.58 -22.49 13.36
N ILE A 390 10.68 -21.77 14.03
CA ILE A 390 11.05 -20.51 14.70
C ILE A 390 11.19 -20.68 16.21
N LEU A 391 10.23 -21.34 16.85
CA LEU A 391 10.20 -21.52 18.30
C LEU A 391 11.35 -22.37 18.86
N PRO A 392 11.89 -23.37 18.13
CA PRO A 392 13.10 -24.08 18.58
C PRO A 392 14.36 -23.18 18.60
N HIS A 393 14.33 -22.04 17.91
CA HIS A 393 15.47 -21.13 17.77
C HIS A 393 15.29 -19.87 18.64
N SER A 394 15.61 -19.99 19.93
CA SER A 394 15.45 -18.89 20.91
C SER A 394 16.17 -17.57 20.54
N GLU A 395 17.24 -17.62 19.73
CA GLU A 395 17.89 -16.42 19.21
C GLU A 395 17.01 -15.70 18.19
N ALA A 396 16.39 -16.45 17.26
CA ALA A 396 15.50 -15.90 16.25
C ALA A 396 14.28 -15.27 16.90
N THR A 397 13.63 -15.94 17.86
CA THR A 397 12.43 -15.40 18.52
C THR A 397 12.69 -14.15 19.36
N ARG A 398 13.92 -13.93 19.82
CA ARG A 398 14.35 -12.69 20.47
C ARG A 398 14.59 -11.53 19.50
N HIS A 399 14.84 -11.82 18.23
CA HIS A 399 15.03 -10.80 17.20
C HIS A 399 13.74 -10.43 16.47
N ILE A 400 12.77 -11.36 16.38
CA ILE A 400 11.46 -11.05 15.81
C ILE A 400 10.70 -10.05 16.68
N THR A 401 10.43 -8.90 16.06
CA THR A 401 9.67 -7.78 16.61
C THR A 401 8.34 -7.56 15.88
N CYS A 402 8.14 -8.14 14.70
CA CYS A 402 6.88 -8.06 13.97
C CYS A 402 6.53 -9.34 13.22
N LEU A 403 5.24 -9.70 13.26
CA LEU A 403 4.63 -10.73 12.43
C LEU A 403 3.34 -10.18 11.80
N ASP A 404 3.24 -10.28 10.47
CA ASP A 404 2.01 -10.01 9.72
C ASP A 404 1.51 -11.33 9.11
N ILE A 405 0.34 -11.77 9.58
CA ILE A 405 -0.25 -13.07 9.27
C ILE A 405 -1.59 -12.85 8.58
N GLU A 406 -1.78 -13.54 7.44
CA GLU A 406 -3.01 -13.55 6.67
C GLU A 406 -3.50 -14.98 6.46
N LEU A 407 -4.72 -15.26 6.92
CA LEU A 407 -5.37 -16.57 6.94
C LEU A 407 -6.61 -16.54 6.05
N ASP A 408 -6.66 -17.39 5.03
CA ASP A 408 -7.71 -17.32 3.99
C ASP A 408 -8.98 -18.12 4.33
N GLN A 409 -8.88 -19.17 5.13
CA GLN A 409 -9.99 -20.10 5.40
C GLN A 409 -10.33 -20.23 6.88
N GLU A 410 -9.69 -19.43 7.73
CA GLU A 410 -9.83 -19.54 9.18
C GLU A 410 -10.54 -18.31 9.74
N GLU A 411 -11.47 -18.53 10.67
CA GLU A 411 -12.12 -17.44 11.39
C GLU A 411 -11.13 -16.78 12.36
N VAL A 412 -11.27 -15.46 12.54
CA VAL A 412 -10.37 -14.69 13.40
C VAL A 412 -10.39 -15.17 14.85
N LEU A 413 -11.50 -15.71 15.35
CA LEU A 413 -11.60 -16.25 16.71
C LEU A 413 -10.82 -17.54 16.88
N ASP A 414 -10.91 -18.44 15.91
CA ASP A 414 -10.18 -19.71 15.93
C ASP A 414 -8.70 -19.43 15.89
N ALA A 415 -8.28 -18.56 14.96
CA ALA A 415 -6.93 -18.05 14.90
C ALA A 415 -6.50 -17.51 16.28
N VAL A 416 -7.26 -16.56 16.86
CA VAL A 416 -6.96 -15.97 18.18
C VAL A 416 -6.87 -17.01 19.31
N ASN A 417 -7.71 -18.04 19.31
CA ASN A 417 -7.67 -19.10 20.31
C ASN A 417 -6.39 -19.94 20.19
N GLU A 418 -5.99 -20.28 18.97
CA GLU A 418 -4.74 -21.01 18.71
C GLU A 418 -3.51 -20.14 18.99
N LEU A 419 -3.58 -18.84 18.68
CA LEU A 419 -2.52 -17.88 18.92
C LEU A 419 -2.14 -17.78 20.40
N HIS A 420 -3.04 -18.05 21.35
CA HIS A 420 -2.70 -18.04 22.78
C HIS A 420 -1.62 -19.08 23.15
N GLY A 421 -1.60 -20.24 22.49
CA GLY A 421 -0.59 -21.27 22.70
C GLY A 421 0.78 -20.87 22.14
N VAL A 422 0.77 -20.11 21.04
CA VAL A 422 1.97 -19.75 20.27
C VAL A 422 2.60 -18.44 20.74
N PHE A 423 1.80 -17.45 21.09
CA PHE A 423 2.22 -16.09 21.39
C PHE A 423 2.17 -15.77 22.87
N ASN A 424 3.32 -15.94 23.53
CA ASN A 424 3.53 -15.53 24.91
C ASN A 424 4.95 -15.00 25.12
N ALA A 425 5.23 -14.42 26.29
CA ALA A 425 6.52 -13.82 26.63
C ALA A 425 7.72 -14.76 26.49
N GLU A 426 7.53 -16.06 26.73
CA GLU A 426 8.62 -17.05 26.67
C GLU A 426 8.98 -17.37 25.23
N ARG A 427 7.96 -17.41 24.36
CA ARG A 427 8.09 -17.77 22.94
C ARG A 427 8.50 -16.59 22.07
N PHE A 428 7.93 -15.41 22.29
CA PHE A 428 8.20 -14.19 21.50
C PHE A 428 8.42 -12.98 22.43
N PRO A 429 9.54 -12.91 23.15
CA PRO A 429 9.78 -11.87 24.15
C PRO A 429 9.87 -10.47 23.56
N SER A 430 10.27 -10.34 22.29
CA SER A 430 10.54 -9.07 21.61
C SER A 430 9.44 -8.63 20.66
N LEU A 431 8.32 -9.34 20.57
CA LEU A 431 7.24 -9.02 19.64
C LEU A 431 6.60 -7.67 20.01
N VAL A 432 6.81 -6.68 19.15
CA VAL A 432 6.34 -5.29 19.28
C VAL A 432 5.06 -5.06 18.49
N GLU A 433 4.91 -5.71 17.35
CA GLU A 433 3.76 -5.56 16.46
C GLU A 433 3.24 -6.91 15.98
N LEU A 434 1.91 -7.06 15.98
CA LEU A 434 1.22 -8.24 15.45
C LEU A 434 0.07 -7.78 14.56
N SER A 435 0.03 -8.29 13.33
CA SER A 435 -1.08 -8.12 12.42
C SER A 435 -1.71 -9.46 12.08
N LEU A 436 -3.03 -9.53 12.24
CA LEU A 436 -3.84 -10.71 11.98
C LEU A 436 -4.94 -10.34 10.99
N CYS A 437 -4.91 -10.96 9.82
CA CYS A 437 -5.94 -10.87 8.80
C CYS A 437 -6.58 -12.24 8.62
N SER A 438 -7.91 -12.30 8.67
CA SER A 438 -8.70 -13.51 8.47
C SER A 438 -9.75 -13.25 7.38
N THR A 439 -9.77 -14.08 6.34
CA THR A 439 -10.73 -13.97 5.24
C THR A 439 -11.75 -15.11 5.20
N GLY A 440 -11.71 -16.00 6.20
CA GLY A 440 -12.66 -17.09 6.37
C GLY A 440 -14.13 -16.63 6.38
N THR A 441 -14.98 -17.42 5.72
CA THR A 441 -16.43 -17.20 5.66
C THR A 441 -17.11 -17.75 6.91
N LEU A 442 -17.97 -16.95 7.56
CA LEU A 442 -18.89 -17.46 8.58
C LEU A 442 -19.86 -18.43 7.88
N GLU A 443 -19.92 -19.68 8.31
CA GLU A 443 -20.89 -20.66 7.81
C GLU A 443 -22.31 -20.42 8.36
N ASP A 444 -22.47 -19.62 9.43
CA ASP A 444 -23.77 -19.34 10.06
C ASP A 444 -24.02 -17.84 10.28
N ASP A 445 -25.09 -17.33 9.65
CA ASP A 445 -25.55 -15.92 9.71
C ASP A 445 -26.01 -15.45 11.12
N ASP A 446 -26.14 -16.36 12.09
CA ASP A 446 -26.90 -16.08 13.31
C ASP A 446 -26.08 -15.57 14.51
N HIS A 447 -24.74 -15.65 14.49
CA HIS A 447 -23.90 -15.29 15.65
C HIS A 447 -22.80 -14.29 15.31
N CYS A 448 -23.19 -13.09 14.83
CA CYS A 448 -22.27 -11.96 14.76
C CYS A 448 -21.94 -11.47 16.18
N ALA A 449 -21.00 -12.12 16.86
CA ALA A 449 -20.47 -11.63 18.12
C ALA A 449 -19.98 -10.19 17.89
N THR A 450 -20.47 -9.24 18.71
CA THR A 450 -20.15 -7.82 18.52
C THR A 450 -18.63 -7.64 18.40
N GLY A 451 -18.14 -6.76 17.50
CA GLY A 451 -16.70 -6.53 17.32
C GLY A 451 -15.95 -6.24 18.64
N ASN A 452 -16.65 -5.75 19.65
CA ASN A 452 -16.13 -5.57 21.01
C ASN A 452 -15.77 -6.89 21.72
N GLN A 453 -16.57 -7.94 21.55
CA GLN A 453 -16.30 -9.26 22.12
C GLN A 453 -15.07 -9.89 21.48
N HIS A 454 -14.97 -9.81 20.14
CA HIS A 454 -13.79 -10.21 19.38
C HIS A 454 -12.53 -9.51 19.91
N LEU A 455 -12.54 -8.19 19.97
CA LEU A 455 -11.42 -7.42 20.46
C LEU A 455 -11.03 -7.80 21.90
N ARG A 456 -12.00 -7.95 22.80
CA ARG A 456 -11.74 -8.33 24.20
C ARG A 456 -11.05 -9.68 24.29
N LEU A 457 -11.57 -10.68 23.59
CA LEU A 457 -10.98 -12.02 23.57
C LEU A 457 -9.55 -11.98 23.03
N THR A 458 -9.32 -11.27 21.91
CA THR A 458 -7.98 -11.12 21.34
C THR A 458 -7.01 -10.47 22.34
N LEU A 459 -7.41 -9.37 22.97
CA LEU A 459 -6.56 -8.68 23.95
C LEU A 459 -6.27 -9.58 25.16
N GLU A 460 -7.26 -10.33 25.65
CA GLU A 460 -7.10 -11.23 26.77
C GLU A 460 -6.10 -12.35 26.45
N ARG A 461 -6.17 -12.92 25.24
CA ARG A 461 -5.23 -13.96 24.79
C ARG A 461 -3.80 -13.44 24.66
N LEU A 462 -3.64 -12.18 24.24
CA LEU A 462 -2.35 -11.54 24.02
C LEU A 462 -1.80 -10.81 25.26
N ARG A 463 -2.53 -10.78 26.38
CA ARG A 463 -2.18 -10.00 27.58
C ARG A 463 -0.79 -10.31 28.17
N LEU A 464 -0.28 -11.51 27.90
CA LEU A 464 1.02 -11.99 28.39
C LEU A 464 2.19 -11.61 27.48
N LEU A 465 1.98 -10.82 26.42
CA LEU A 465 3.06 -10.31 25.57
C LEU A 465 3.56 -8.96 26.10
N PRO A 466 4.73 -8.90 26.77
CA PRO A 466 5.17 -7.71 27.46
C PRO A 466 5.59 -6.60 26.49
N SER A 467 6.08 -6.96 25.31
CA SER A 467 6.65 -6.01 24.34
C SER A 467 5.63 -5.50 23.32
N LEU A 468 4.42 -6.08 23.26
CA LEU A 468 3.44 -5.78 22.23
C LEU A 468 2.89 -4.35 22.39
N ARG A 469 3.16 -3.51 21.41
CA ARG A 469 2.79 -2.09 21.33
C ARG A 469 1.74 -1.81 20.25
N ALA A 470 1.71 -2.58 19.16
CA ALA A 470 0.71 -2.44 18.11
C ALA A 470 0.01 -3.76 17.80
N LEU A 471 -1.30 -3.69 17.62
CA LEU A 471 -2.12 -4.82 17.18
C LEU A 471 -2.97 -4.38 15.98
N ARG A 472 -2.96 -5.14 14.89
CA ARG A 472 -3.94 -5.03 13.81
C ARG A 472 -4.82 -6.27 13.80
N ILE A 473 -6.13 -6.04 13.69
CA ILE A 473 -7.13 -7.08 13.45
C ILE A 473 -7.90 -6.71 12.19
N GLU A 474 -7.98 -7.66 11.27
CA GLU A 474 -8.76 -7.62 10.05
C GLU A 474 -9.55 -8.92 9.94
N ALA A 475 -10.87 -8.83 9.80
CA ALA A 475 -11.68 -10.00 9.47
C ALA A 475 -12.92 -9.61 8.66
N MET A 476 -13.30 -10.45 7.70
CA MET A 476 -14.40 -10.17 6.75
C MET A 476 -15.71 -9.78 7.43
N HIS A 477 -16.09 -10.49 8.49
CA HIS A 477 -17.34 -10.26 9.20
C HIS A 477 -17.27 -9.15 10.27
N LEU A 478 -16.13 -8.46 10.43
CA LEU A 478 -16.04 -7.39 11.41
C LEU A 478 -16.91 -6.21 10.97
N GLN A 479 -17.78 -5.75 11.87
CA GLN A 479 -18.41 -4.46 11.72
C GLN A 479 -17.41 -3.33 12.06
N PRO A 480 -17.58 -2.13 11.48
CA PRO A 480 -16.85 -0.96 11.91
C PRO A 480 -17.09 -0.75 13.41
N PHE A 481 -16.02 -0.49 14.14
CA PHE A 481 -16.08 -0.26 15.56
C PHE A 481 -16.93 0.98 15.85
N PRO A 482 -17.88 0.93 16.81
CA PRO A 482 -18.86 2.00 16.99
C PRO A 482 -18.18 3.34 17.30
N VAL A 483 -18.62 4.39 16.60
CA VAL A 483 -18.02 5.73 16.65
C VAL A 483 -18.36 6.47 17.95
N GLN A 484 -19.38 6.02 18.69
CA GLN A 484 -19.91 6.72 19.84
C GLN A 484 -19.37 6.18 21.17
N GLY A 485 -18.58 7.02 21.84
CA GLY A 485 -18.15 6.84 23.23
C GLY A 485 -16.74 6.27 23.40
N PRO A 486 -16.01 6.67 24.44
CA PRO A 486 -14.72 6.08 24.74
C PRO A 486 -14.91 4.62 25.16
N GLN A 487 -14.31 3.70 24.41
CA GLN A 487 -14.32 2.31 24.80
C GLN A 487 -13.35 2.11 25.96
N VAL A 488 -13.89 1.52 27.03
CA VAL A 488 -13.19 1.28 28.28
C VAL A 488 -13.06 -0.23 28.44
N LEU A 489 -11.82 -0.72 28.41
CA LEU A 489 -11.47 -2.11 28.65
C LEU A 489 -10.76 -2.22 30.01
N ASP A 490 -10.87 -3.36 30.70
CA ASP A 490 -10.11 -3.56 31.93
C ASP A 490 -8.62 -3.64 31.59
N ARG A 491 -7.76 -2.96 32.36
CA ARG A 491 -6.31 -2.99 32.14
C ARG A 491 -5.76 -4.42 32.21
N ALA A 492 -6.34 -5.27 33.05
CA ALA A 492 -5.87 -6.65 33.24
C ALA A 492 -6.13 -7.55 32.02
N GLU A 493 -6.97 -7.10 31.09
CA GLU A 493 -7.37 -7.85 29.90
C GLU A 493 -6.52 -7.51 28.66
N ALA A 494 -5.54 -6.61 28.74
CA ALA A 494 -4.77 -6.16 27.58
C ALA A 494 -3.26 -6.26 27.79
N PRO A 495 -2.47 -6.38 26.70
CA PRO A 495 -1.02 -6.33 26.78
C PRO A 495 -0.53 -5.08 27.53
N PRO A 496 0.49 -5.18 28.39
CA PRO A 496 0.90 -4.11 29.30
C PRO A 496 1.48 -2.88 28.61
N ASN A 497 1.97 -3.02 27.37
CA ASN A 497 2.57 -1.94 26.59
C ASN A 497 1.81 -1.61 25.30
N LEU A 498 0.56 -2.09 25.16
CA LEU A 498 -0.26 -1.76 23.99
C LEU A 498 -0.46 -0.24 23.88
N GLU A 499 -0.06 0.32 22.73
CA GLU A 499 -0.13 1.74 22.38
C GLU A 499 -1.13 1.99 21.25
N TYR A 500 -1.20 1.08 20.26
CA TYR A 500 -1.99 1.25 19.05
C TYR A 500 -2.82 0.02 18.71
N LEU A 501 -4.04 0.26 18.25
CA LEU A 501 -4.91 -0.76 17.67
C LEU A 501 -5.35 -0.28 16.27
N THR A 502 -5.21 -1.15 15.29
CA THR A 502 -5.81 -1.00 13.96
C THR A 502 -6.93 -2.00 13.81
N TRP A 503 -8.12 -1.51 13.47
CA TRP A 503 -9.31 -2.32 13.21
C TRP A 503 -9.70 -2.15 11.75
N HIS A 504 -9.65 -3.21 10.96
CA HIS A 504 -10.11 -3.18 9.57
C HIS A 504 -11.33 -4.07 9.38
N ALA A 505 -12.38 -3.49 8.81
CA ALA A 505 -13.61 -4.14 8.41
C ALA A 505 -13.66 -4.18 6.87
N PRO A 506 -13.18 -5.26 6.22
CA PRO A 506 -13.05 -5.36 4.77
C PRO A 506 -14.37 -5.17 4.03
N THR A 507 -15.47 -5.77 4.51
CA THR A 507 -16.80 -5.63 3.90
C THR A 507 -17.29 -4.19 3.81
N PHE A 508 -16.86 -3.34 4.74
CA PHE A 508 -17.19 -1.92 4.78
C PHE A 508 -16.06 -1.03 4.24
N ASN A 509 -14.96 -1.64 3.81
CA ASN A 509 -13.69 -0.97 3.51
C ASN A 509 -13.31 0.10 4.55
N CYS A 510 -13.46 -0.24 5.83
CA CYS A 510 -13.28 0.73 6.91
C CYS A 510 -12.08 0.36 7.77
N THR A 511 -11.00 1.14 7.69
CA THR A 511 -9.89 1.06 8.64
C THR A 511 -10.02 2.15 9.70
N GLN A 512 -9.98 1.75 10.96
CA GLN A 512 -10.02 2.64 12.10
C GLN A 512 -8.74 2.46 12.93
N TYR A 513 -8.15 3.59 13.31
CA TYR A 513 -6.95 3.63 14.13
C TYR A 513 -7.31 4.12 15.52
N PHE A 514 -6.73 3.51 16.54
CA PHE A 514 -6.92 3.88 17.92
C PHE A 514 -5.60 3.95 18.67
N ARG A 515 -5.46 4.96 19.52
CA ARG A 515 -4.46 5.02 20.57
C ARG A 515 -5.04 4.44 21.85
N ALA A 516 -4.33 3.49 22.45
CA ALA A 516 -4.67 2.93 23.74
C ALA A 516 -4.08 3.82 24.85
N VAL A 517 -4.93 4.37 25.71
CA VAL A 517 -4.52 5.29 26.79
C VAL A 517 -4.96 4.71 28.13
N ARG A 518 -3.99 4.50 29.03
CA ARG A 518 -4.26 4.02 30.39
C ARG A 518 -4.72 5.19 31.25
N VAL A 519 -5.91 5.09 31.84
CA VAL A 519 -6.47 6.12 32.73
C VAL A 519 -6.95 5.48 34.04
N PRO A 520 -6.71 6.12 35.19
CA PRO A 520 -7.30 5.70 36.46
C PRO A 520 -8.83 5.78 36.40
N HIS A 521 -9.55 4.74 36.81
CA HIS A 521 -11.01 4.78 36.89
C HIS A 521 -11.46 5.42 38.19
N GLU A 522 -11.91 6.67 38.13
CA GLU A 522 -12.30 7.47 39.30
C GLU A 522 -13.65 7.08 39.93
N ARG A 523 -14.43 6.16 39.32
CA ARG A 523 -15.84 5.94 39.68
C ARG A 523 -16.11 4.90 40.78
N THR A 524 -15.12 4.19 41.31
CA THR A 524 -15.35 3.19 42.37
C THR A 524 -14.50 3.44 43.62
N LEU A 525 -15.14 3.99 44.66
CA LEU A 525 -14.63 4.27 46.02
C LEU A 525 -13.96 3.10 46.77
N ARG A 526 -13.84 1.91 46.17
CA ARG A 526 -13.33 0.72 46.85
C ARG A 526 -12.01 0.18 46.33
N ARG A 527 -11.65 0.38 45.06
CA ARG A 527 -10.28 0.20 44.49
C ARG A 527 -10.19 0.97 43.17
N PRO A 528 -9.19 1.84 42.95
CA PRO A 528 -8.93 2.37 41.61
C PRO A 528 -8.59 1.19 40.69
N ARG A 529 -9.43 0.93 39.69
CA ARG A 529 -9.07 0.06 38.57
C ARG A 529 -8.50 0.95 37.49
N ASP A 530 -7.34 0.61 36.97
CA ASP A 530 -6.89 1.26 35.75
C ASP A 530 -7.68 0.69 34.59
N VAL A 531 -8.11 1.56 33.67
CA VAL A 531 -8.82 1.14 32.48
C VAL A 531 -8.06 1.58 31.23
N LEU A 532 -8.18 0.79 30.18
CA LEU A 532 -7.65 1.10 28.87
C LEU A 532 -8.72 1.82 28.06
N LYS A 533 -8.48 3.10 27.77
CA LYS A 533 -9.35 3.94 26.96
C LYS A 533 -8.85 3.98 25.52
N MET A 534 -9.68 3.58 24.58
CA MET A 534 -9.36 3.68 23.15
C MET A 534 -9.73 5.08 22.62
N GLN A 535 -8.74 5.80 22.11
CA GLN A 535 -8.90 7.12 21.50
C GLN A 535 -8.75 7.01 19.99
N ARG A 536 -9.78 7.35 19.23
CA ARG A 536 -9.73 7.29 17.77
C ARG A 536 -8.69 8.28 17.22
N LEU A 537 -7.88 7.80 16.27
CA LEU A 537 -6.92 8.57 15.51
C LEU A 537 -7.44 8.79 14.08
N PRO A 538 -7.11 9.92 13.43
CA PRO A 538 -7.40 10.13 12.03
C PRO A 538 -6.58 9.17 11.16
N ALA A 539 -7.04 8.86 9.94
CA ALA A 539 -6.29 8.02 9.00
C ALA A 539 -4.91 8.61 8.64
N SER A 540 -4.79 9.93 8.65
CA SER A 540 -3.53 10.66 8.46
C SER A 540 -2.48 10.35 9.53
N PHE A 541 -2.83 9.72 10.66
CA PHE A 541 -1.87 9.25 11.66
C PHE A 541 -0.77 8.34 11.07
N ARG A 542 -1.09 7.58 10.02
CA ARG A 542 -0.12 6.72 9.31
C ARG A 542 0.64 7.43 8.20
N ALA A 543 0.30 8.67 7.89
CA ALA A 543 0.98 9.39 6.83
C ALA A 543 2.38 9.78 7.29
N HIS A 544 3.38 9.29 6.56
CA HIS A 544 4.74 9.79 6.63
C HIS A 544 4.97 10.69 5.42
N ILE A 545 5.59 11.84 5.65
CA ILE A 545 5.93 12.80 4.60
C ILE A 545 7.44 12.96 4.61
N SER A 546 8.10 12.74 3.48
CA SER A 546 9.54 12.91 3.33
C SER A 546 9.95 14.37 3.48
N GLU A 547 11.25 14.62 3.60
CA GLU A 547 11.81 15.98 3.58
C GLU A 547 11.44 16.74 2.29
N ASP A 548 11.33 16.02 1.18
CA ASP A 548 10.90 16.55 -0.11
C ASP A 548 9.39 16.86 -0.17
N GLY A 549 8.62 16.43 0.84
CA GLY A 549 7.17 16.64 0.93
C GLY A 549 6.33 15.53 0.28
N GLU A 550 6.98 14.50 -0.27
CA GLU A 550 6.28 13.32 -0.78
C GLU A 550 5.63 12.58 0.37
N TRP A 551 4.37 12.18 0.19
CA TRP A 551 3.76 11.25 1.12
C TRP A 551 4.33 9.87 0.85
N VAL A 552 5.34 9.51 1.66
CA VAL A 552 5.94 8.19 1.67
C VAL A 552 4.92 7.26 2.30
N GLN A 553 3.95 6.86 1.48
CA GLN A 553 3.27 5.62 1.73
C GLN A 553 4.14 4.53 1.11
N PRO A 554 4.52 3.48 1.86
CA PRO A 554 5.08 2.28 1.24
C PRO A 554 4.18 1.97 0.06
N GLY A 555 4.78 1.76 -1.13
CA GLY A 555 4.19 1.97 -2.46
C GLY A 555 2.84 1.29 -2.73
N ARG A 556 2.34 0.51 -1.78
CA ARG A 556 1.02 -0.07 -1.69
C ARG A 556 0.41 0.29 -0.33
N LEU A 557 -0.54 1.23 -0.32
CA LEU A 557 -1.54 1.41 0.77
C LEU A 557 -2.15 0.08 1.23
N ARG A 558 -2.14 -0.92 0.34
CA ARG A 558 -2.61 -2.30 0.46
C ARG A 558 -1.70 -3.27 1.24
N GLN A 559 -0.40 -3.02 1.42
CA GLN A 559 0.54 -4.09 1.82
C GLN A 559 1.25 -3.98 3.17
N THR A 560 1.55 -2.82 3.72
CA THR A 560 2.14 -2.82 5.07
C THR A 560 1.02 -2.66 6.10
N ASN A 561 0.60 -3.77 6.70
CA ASN A 561 -0.28 -3.77 7.87
C ASN A 561 0.40 -3.20 9.14
N ILE A 562 1.70 -2.92 9.03
CA ILE A 562 2.64 -2.59 10.08
C ILE A 562 2.73 -1.07 10.31
N LEU A 563 2.71 -0.64 11.56
CA LEU A 563 2.79 0.74 12.01
C LEU A 563 4.23 1.20 12.30
N PHE A 564 5.06 0.33 12.88
CA PHE A 564 6.42 0.66 13.28
C PHE A 564 7.44 0.40 12.17
N ASP A 565 8.52 1.17 12.17
CA ASP A 565 9.72 0.88 11.38
C ASP A 565 10.56 -0.18 12.09
N HIS A 566 10.57 -1.39 11.54
CA HIS A 566 11.33 -2.53 12.04
C HIS A 566 12.72 -2.66 11.41
N THR A 567 13.15 -1.71 10.58
CA THR A 567 14.54 -1.69 10.07
C THR A 567 15.54 -1.23 11.14
N VAL A 568 15.05 -0.57 12.20
CA VAL A 568 15.81 -0.07 13.34
C VAL A 568 15.47 -0.84 14.63
N SER A 569 16.40 -0.83 15.58
CA SER A 569 16.21 -1.45 16.90
C SER A 569 16.49 -0.44 18.02
N PRO A 570 15.54 -0.17 18.93
CA PRO A 570 14.17 -0.71 18.96
C PRO A 570 13.28 -0.16 17.82
N PRO A 571 12.19 -0.85 17.43
CA PRO A 571 11.26 -0.35 16.42
C PRO A 571 10.63 1.00 16.83
N ILE A 572 10.61 1.94 15.89
CA ILE A 572 10.13 3.31 16.13
C ILE A 572 8.90 3.61 15.29
N LEU A 573 8.00 4.45 15.80
CA LEU A 573 6.91 4.97 14.97
C LEU A 573 7.55 6.00 14.02
N PRO A 574 7.36 5.91 12.70
CA PRO A 574 7.91 6.87 11.76
C PRO A 574 7.53 8.30 12.16
N PRO A 575 8.46 9.28 12.05
CA PRO A 575 8.16 10.65 12.44
C PRO A 575 7.00 11.20 11.60
N GLN A 576 6.05 11.84 12.28
CA GLN A 576 4.97 12.62 11.65
C GLN A 576 5.51 14.03 11.36
N ALA A 577 5.26 14.55 10.15
CA ALA A 577 5.90 15.76 9.62
C ALA A 577 5.46 17.08 10.27
#